data_AF-A0A099S7N5-F1
#
_entry.id   AF-A0A099S7N5-F1
#
_cell.length_a   1.000
_cell.length_b   1.000
_cell.length_c   1.000
_cell.angle_alpha   90.00
_cell.angle_beta   90.00
_cell.angle_gamma   90.00
#
_symmetry.space_group_name_H-M   'P 1'
#
loop_
_entity.id
_entity.type
_entity.pdbx_description
1 polymer ?
#
loop_
_entity_poly.entity_id
_entity_poly.type
_entity_poly.pdbx_seq_one_letter_code
_entity_poly.pdbx_strand_id
1 'polypeptide(L)'
;MNYNYQQDKSNLLYAFDKRLILSEMSKKLLSDLLLVRRILLLSINKRSYDIYRKNQDQLIMILALLSIKDEELNIENFNIEVTTRMSIIKKYFNVNNPNISKNTVYFKPNFKKIEMLIKNFNY
;
A
#
# COMPACT_ATOMS: atom_id res chain seq x y z
N MET A 1 -25.53 46.56 1.02
CA MET A 1 -24.91 45.29 1.46
C MET A 1 -23.88 44.89 0.41
N ASN A 2 -22.59 45.04 0.70
CA ASN A 2 -21.53 44.64 -0.24
C ASN A 2 -21.38 43.11 -0.19
N TYR A 3 -21.90 42.44 -1.22
CA TYR A 3 -21.66 41.01 -1.44
C TYR A 3 -20.17 40.81 -1.75
N ASN A 4 -19.47 40.10 -0.86
CA ASN A 4 -18.03 39.90 -0.95
C ASN A 4 -17.69 38.76 -1.93
N TYR A 5 -17.98 38.99 -3.21
CA TYR A 5 -17.94 38.03 -4.32
C TYR A 5 -16.56 37.38 -4.54
N GLN A 6 -15.48 38.03 -4.10
CA GLN A 6 -14.11 37.51 -4.23
C GLN A 6 -13.78 36.46 -3.17
N GLN A 7 -14.37 36.56 -1.97
CA GLN A 7 -14.13 35.63 -0.87
C GLN A 7 -14.91 34.32 -1.05
N ASP A 8 -16.07 34.37 -1.70
CA ASP A 8 -16.84 33.16 -2.04
C ASP A 8 -16.19 32.36 -3.19
N LYS A 9 -15.54 33.04 -4.16
CA LYS A 9 -14.77 32.37 -5.23
C LYS A 9 -13.56 31.60 -4.71
N SER A 10 -12.81 32.16 -3.75
CA SER A 10 -11.66 31.47 -3.16
C SER A 10 -12.08 30.28 -2.31
N ASN A 11 -13.18 30.40 -1.57
CA ASN A 11 -13.76 29.30 -0.78
C ASN A 11 -14.30 28.17 -1.67
N LEU A 12 -14.94 28.49 -2.80
CA LEU A 12 -15.39 27.51 -3.78
C LEU A 12 -14.22 26.79 -4.44
N LEU A 13 -13.19 27.53 -4.90
CA LEU A 13 -12.00 26.94 -5.52
C LEU A 13 -11.28 25.98 -4.54
N TYR A 14 -11.08 26.43 -3.30
CA TYR A 14 -10.51 25.59 -2.24
C TYR A 14 -11.36 24.35 -1.93
N ALA A 15 -12.69 24.48 -1.94
CA ALA A 15 -13.59 23.34 -1.76
C ALA A 15 -13.56 22.36 -2.94
N PHE A 16 -13.40 22.85 -4.19
CA PHE A 16 -13.22 22.01 -5.37
C PHE A 16 -11.88 21.27 -5.32
N ASP A 17 -10.79 21.95 -5.00
CA ASP A 17 -9.47 21.33 -4.83
C ASP A 17 -9.50 20.28 -3.73
N LYS A 18 -10.14 20.57 -2.60
CA LYS A 18 -10.31 19.61 -1.50
C LYS A 18 -11.13 18.39 -1.94
N ARG A 19 -12.22 18.56 -2.68
CA ARG A 19 -13.02 17.44 -3.22
C ARG A 19 -12.24 16.61 -4.23
N LEU A 20 -11.46 17.25 -5.10
CA LEU A 20 -10.60 16.58 -6.05
C LEU A 20 -9.54 15.73 -5.34
N ILE A 21 -8.84 16.30 -4.36
CA ILE A 21 -7.86 15.60 -3.52
C ILE A 21 -8.49 14.41 -2.81
N LEU A 22 -9.67 14.57 -2.19
CA LEU A 22 -10.38 13.47 -1.53
C LEU A 22 -10.78 12.38 -2.53
N SER A 23 -11.19 12.75 -3.75
CA SER A 23 -11.53 11.80 -4.81
C SER A 23 -10.31 11.02 -5.33
N GLU A 24 -9.13 11.65 -5.39
CA GLU A 24 -7.90 10.98 -5.81
C GLU A 24 -7.32 10.11 -4.69
N MET A 25 -7.37 10.59 -3.45
CA MET A 25 -6.94 9.82 -2.29
C MET A 25 -7.82 8.56 -2.09
N SER A 26 -9.14 8.66 -2.31
CA SER A 26 -10.05 7.51 -2.26
C SER A 26 -9.79 6.52 -3.41
N LYS A 27 -9.54 6.99 -4.64
CA LYS A 27 -9.10 6.12 -5.75
C LYS A 27 -7.78 5.40 -5.46
N LYS A 28 -6.79 6.12 -4.91
CA LYS A 28 -5.51 5.53 -4.51
C LYS A 28 -5.67 4.50 -3.41
N LEU A 29 -6.48 4.78 -2.39
CA LEU A 29 -6.81 3.82 -1.34
C LEU A 29 -7.48 2.58 -1.91
N LEU A 30 -8.46 2.74 -2.81
CA LEU A 30 -9.13 1.61 -3.45
C LEU A 30 -8.14 0.73 -4.23
N SER A 31 -7.25 1.35 -5.02
CA SER A 31 -6.19 0.64 -5.75
C SER A 31 -5.24 -0.12 -4.80
N ASP A 32 -4.79 0.54 -3.73
CA ASP A 32 -3.96 -0.06 -2.69
C ASP A 32 -4.63 -1.31 -2.09
N LEU A 33 -5.92 -1.22 -1.74
CA LEU A 33 -6.68 -2.32 -1.14
C LEU A 33 -6.89 -3.49 -2.11
N LEU A 34 -7.09 -3.21 -3.39
CA LEU A 34 -7.16 -4.24 -4.43
C LEU A 34 -5.83 -4.99 -4.54
N LEU A 35 -4.69 -4.30 -4.48
CA LEU A 35 -3.37 -4.93 -4.47
C LEU A 35 -3.14 -5.76 -3.19
N VAL A 36 -3.53 -5.25 -2.01
CA VAL A 36 -3.47 -6.04 -0.77
C VAL A 36 -4.30 -7.32 -0.89
N ARG A 37 -5.49 -7.25 -1.52
CA ARG A 37 -6.33 -8.42 -1.79
C ARG A 37 -5.74 -9.39 -2.81
N ARG A 38 -4.85 -8.95 -3.70
CA ARG A 38 -4.10 -9.87 -4.58
C ARG A 38 -2.96 -10.56 -3.84
N ILE A 39 -2.31 -9.86 -2.90
CA ILE A 39 -1.11 -10.29 -2.17
C ILE A 39 -1.48 -10.88 -0.79
N LEU A 40 -2.61 -11.57 -0.65
CA LEU A 40 -3.23 -11.98 0.64
C LEU A 40 -2.27 -12.62 1.65
N LEU A 41 -1.25 -13.30 1.15
CA LEU A 41 -0.23 -13.95 1.95
C LEU A 41 1.08 -13.95 1.18
N LEU A 42 2.14 -13.47 1.82
CA LEU A 42 3.49 -13.61 1.29
C LEU A 42 4.21 -14.70 2.06
N SER A 43 4.90 -15.56 1.34
CA SER A 43 5.70 -16.63 1.95
C SER A 43 7.11 -16.65 1.39
N ILE A 44 8.07 -16.82 2.28
CA ILE A 44 9.48 -17.06 1.94
C ILE A 44 9.99 -18.24 2.76
N ASN A 45 10.99 -18.97 2.28
CA ASN A 45 11.59 -20.00 3.12
C ASN A 45 12.34 -19.35 4.31
N LYS A 46 12.48 -20.10 5.40
CA LYS A 46 13.13 -19.62 6.63
C LYS A 46 14.58 -19.24 6.40
N ARG A 47 15.31 -20.00 5.57
CA ARG A 47 16.71 -19.74 5.25
C ARG A 47 16.90 -18.36 4.59
N SER A 48 16.11 -18.01 3.59
CA SER A 48 16.20 -16.70 2.94
C SER A 48 15.72 -15.60 3.87
N TYR A 49 14.67 -15.84 4.67
CA TYR A 49 14.28 -14.88 5.71
C TYR A 49 15.44 -14.58 6.67
N ASP A 50 16.13 -15.60 7.18
CA ASP A 50 17.25 -15.42 8.11
C ASP A 50 18.42 -14.62 7.49
N ILE A 51 18.61 -14.70 6.16
CA ILE A 51 19.57 -13.88 5.41
C ILE A 51 19.14 -12.41 5.36
N TYR A 52 17.89 -12.15 4.97
CA TYR A 52 17.43 -10.78 4.67
C TYR A 52 16.83 -10.04 5.87
N ARG A 53 16.44 -10.72 6.96
CA ARG A 53 15.71 -10.09 8.09
C ARG A 53 16.44 -8.93 8.77
N LYS A 54 17.76 -8.87 8.64
CA LYS A 54 18.58 -7.78 9.20
C LYS A 54 18.46 -6.48 8.42
N ASN A 55 18.10 -6.55 7.13
CA ASN A 55 17.89 -5.39 6.28
C ASN A 55 16.43 -5.38 5.80
N GLN A 56 15.64 -4.54 6.43
CA GLN A 56 14.19 -4.49 6.19
C GLN A 56 13.86 -4.12 4.74
N ASP A 57 14.61 -3.21 4.12
CA ASP A 57 14.40 -2.82 2.72
C ASP A 57 14.70 -3.96 1.75
N GLN A 58 15.78 -4.71 1.98
CA GLN A 58 16.09 -5.91 1.20
C GLN A 58 15.00 -6.98 1.37
N LEU A 59 14.53 -7.22 2.60
CA LEU A 59 13.44 -8.15 2.85
C LEU A 59 12.17 -7.73 2.09
N ILE A 60 11.80 -6.44 2.15
CA ILE A 60 10.62 -5.91 1.45
C ILE A 60 10.77 -6.02 -0.07
N MET A 61 11.95 -5.77 -0.61
CA MET A 61 12.24 -5.93 -2.05
C MET A 61 12.05 -7.38 -2.48
N ILE A 62 12.61 -8.34 -1.74
CA ILE A 62 12.43 -9.77 -2.03
C ILE A 62 10.95 -10.17 -1.96
N LEU A 63 10.22 -9.68 -0.95
CA LEU A 63 8.79 -9.94 -0.82
C LEU A 63 7.98 -9.34 -1.99
N ALA A 64 8.34 -8.14 -2.46
CA ALA A 64 7.72 -7.52 -3.62
C ALA A 64 7.97 -8.36 -4.89
N LEU A 65 9.22 -8.78 -5.12
CA LEU A 65 9.59 -9.67 -6.23
C LEU A 65 8.83 -10.99 -6.20
N LEU A 66 8.71 -11.63 -5.04
CA LEU A 66 7.96 -12.87 -4.89
C LEU A 66 6.48 -12.71 -5.19
N SER A 67 5.91 -11.56 -4.87
CA SER A 67 4.50 -11.27 -5.10
C SER A 67 4.15 -11.07 -6.59
N ILE A 68 5.14 -10.75 -7.42
CA ILE A 68 5.02 -10.55 -8.87
C ILE A 68 5.08 -11.86 -9.63
N LYS A 69 5.73 -12.89 -9.06
CA LYS A 69 6.19 -14.08 -9.78
C LYS A 69 5.09 -14.83 -10.55
N ASP A 70 3.84 -14.71 -10.13
CA ASP A 70 2.69 -15.40 -10.74
C ASP A 70 1.89 -14.51 -11.71
N GLU A 71 2.36 -13.30 -11.99
CA GLU A 71 1.74 -12.35 -12.92
C GLU A 71 2.62 -12.20 -14.16
N GLU A 72 2.08 -12.49 -15.35
CA GLU A 72 2.73 -12.32 -16.67
C GLU A 72 2.92 -10.82 -16.99
N LEU A 73 3.76 -10.15 -16.21
CA LEU A 73 4.01 -8.72 -16.34
C LEU A 73 5.05 -8.47 -17.44
N ASN A 74 4.68 -7.60 -18.38
CA ASN A 74 5.63 -7.06 -19.36
C ASN A 74 6.80 -6.35 -18.65
N ILE A 75 8.01 -6.55 -19.18
CA ILE A 75 9.27 -6.06 -18.61
C ILE A 75 9.27 -4.53 -18.41
N GLU A 76 8.59 -3.78 -19.28
CA GLU A 76 8.51 -2.31 -19.21
C GLU A 76 7.89 -1.79 -17.91
N ASN A 77 6.96 -2.54 -17.31
CA ASN A 77 6.28 -2.13 -16.08
C ASN A 77 6.88 -2.76 -14.82
N PHE A 78 7.90 -3.62 -14.96
CA PHE A 78 8.43 -4.41 -13.85
C PHE A 78 8.94 -3.54 -12.70
N ASN A 79 9.76 -2.52 -12.99
CA ASN A 79 10.34 -1.66 -11.95
C ASN A 79 9.26 -0.84 -11.21
N ILE A 80 8.25 -0.34 -11.94
CA ILE A 80 7.14 0.41 -11.37
C ILE A 80 6.31 -0.49 -10.46
N GLU A 81 6.07 -1.73 -10.90
CA GLU A 81 5.28 -2.71 -10.15
C GLU A 81 6.00 -3.18 -8.88
N VAL A 82 7.31 -3.44 -8.95
CA VAL A 82 8.14 -3.74 -7.77
C VAL A 82 8.05 -2.61 -6.76
N THR A 83 8.25 -1.36 -7.21
CA THR A 83 8.21 -0.19 -6.32
C THR A 83 6.83 -0.01 -5.69
N THR A 84 5.76 -0.23 -6.47
CA THR A 84 4.37 -0.18 -6.01
C THR A 84 4.12 -1.24 -4.94
N ARG A 85 4.52 -2.49 -5.17
CA ARG A 85 4.37 -3.58 -4.20
C ARG A 85 5.19 -3.38 -2.94
N MET A 86 6.42 -2.85 -3.06
CA MET A 86 7.20 -2.47 -1.88
C MET A 86 6.46 -1.44 -1.02
N SER A 87 5.84 -0.43 -1.65
CA SER A 87 5.03 0.58 -0.96
C SER A 87 3.82 -0.04 -0.24
N ILE A 88 3.09 -0.94 -0.93
CA ILE A 88 1.95 -1.68 -0.35
C ILE A 88 2.39 -2.54 0.84
N ILE A 89 3.48 -3.29 0.71
CA ILE A 89 4.00 -4.16 1.78
C ILE A 89 4.40 -3.31 2.99
N LYS A 90 5.14 -2.21 2.79
CA LYS A 90 5.51 -1.26 3.86
C LYS A 90 4.28 -0.70 4.57
N LYS A 91 3.25 -0.33 3.81
CA LYS A 91 2.09 0.36 4.33
C LYS A 91 1.13 -0.59 5.05
N TYR A 92 0.92 -1.80 4.55
CA TYR A 92 -0.18 -2.65 4.99
C TYR A 92 0.22 -3.98 5.62
N PHE A 93 1.46 -4.46 5.52
CA PHE A 93 1.86 -5.77 6.05
C PHE A 93 2.61 -5.67 7.38
N ASN A 94 2.44 -6.68 8.24
CA ASN A 94 3.24 -6.82 9.46
C ASN A 94 4.57 -7.51 9.16
N VAL A 95 5.50 -6.76 8.55
CA VAL A 95 6.84 -7.29 8.20
C VAL A 95 7.69 -7.60 9.44
N ASN A 96 7.47 -6.88 10.53
CA ASN A 96 8.26 -7.00 11.76
C ASN A 96 7.81 -8.16 12.66
N ASN A 97 6.62 -8.71 12.44
CA ASN A 97 6.08 -9.80 13.24
C ASN A 97 5.47 -10.88 12.33
N PRO A 98 6.30 -11.59 11.54
CA PRO A 98 5.83 -12.64 10.66
C PRO A 98 5.42 -13.89 11.45
N ASN A 99 4.56 -14.70 10.85
CA ASN A 99 4.24 -16.03 11.38
C ASN A 99 5.24 -17.05 10.82
N ILE A 100 5.94 -17.77 11.69
CA ILE A 100 6.94 -18.76 11.30
C ILE A 100 6.37 -20.15 11.56
N SER A 101 6.26 -20.98 10.51
CA SER A 101 5.85 -22.38 10.65
C SER A 101 6.78 -23.29 9.84
N LYS A 102 7.37 -24.27 10.53
CA LYS A 102 8.36 -25.21 9.97
C LYS A 102 9.50 -24.45 9.26
N ASN A 103 9.58 -24.57 7.94
CA ASN A 103 10.61 -23.98 7.10
C ASN A 103 10.11 -22.78 6.25
N THR A 104 8.93 -22.24 6.60
CA THR A 104 8.29 -21.15 5.87
C THR A 104 7.94 -20.01 6.81
N VAL A 105 8.18 -18.79 6.34
CA VAL A 105 7.88 -17.54 7.03
C VAL A 105 6.80 -16.82 6.25
N TYR A 106 5.71 -16.49 6.93
CA TYR A 106 4.50 -15.93 6.35
C TYR A 106 4.30 -14.49 6.81
N PHE A 107 4.05 -13.60 5.87
CA PHE A 107 3.70 -12.20 6.12
C PHE A 107 2.27 -11.96 5.70
N LYS A 108 1.48 -11.42 6.63
CA LYS A 108 0.07 -11.14 6.45
C LYS A 108 -0.20 -9.64 6.46
N PRO A 109 -1.23 -9.17 5.74
CA PRO A 109 -1.76 -7.83 5.92
C PRO A 109 -2.19 -7.60 7.37
N ASN A 110 -2.00 -6.37 7.84
CA ASN A 110 -2.50 -5.90 9.11
C ASN A 110 -3.92 -5.33 8.91
N PHE A 111 -4.92 -6.20 8.99
CA PHE A 111 -6.32 -5.83 8.78
C PHE A 111 -6.82 -4.74 9.74
N LYS A 112 -6.32 -4.71 10.99
CA LYS A 112 -6.65 -3.65 11.94
C LYS A 112 -6.16 -2.28 11.46
N LYS A 113 -4.92 -2.22 10.94
CA LYS A 113 -4.35 -1.00 10.36
C LYS A 113 -5.13 -0.56 9.12
N ILE A 114 -5.53 -1.51 8.26
CA ILE A 114 -6.35 -1.24 7.08
C ILE A 114 -7.72 -0.66 7.48
N GLU A 115 -8.39 -1.26 8.46
CA GLU A 115 -9.69 -0.81 8.94
C GLU A 115 -9.62 0.62 9.52
N MET A 116 -8.58 0.92 10.31
CA MET A 116 -8.34 2.27 10.82
C MET A 116 -8.14 3.29 9.69
N LEU A 117 -7.38 2.93 8.65
CA LEU A 117 -7.17 3.82 7.50
C LEU A 117 -8.50 4.10 6.80
N ILE A 118 -9.31 3.08 6.52
CA ILE A 118 -10.64 3.24 5.88
C ILE A 118 -11.54 4.15 6.72
N LYS A 119 -11.58 3.94 8.04
CA LYS A 119 -12.37 4.78 8.95
C LYS A 119 -11.95 6.24 8.88
N ASN A 120 -10.64 6.53 8.88
CA ASN A 120 -10.12 7.89 8.80
C ASN A 120 -10.37 8.59 7.45
N PHE A 121 -10.77 7.86 6.40
CA PHE A 121 -11.12 8.43 5.10
C PHE A 121 -12.60 8.79 4.95
N ASN A 122 -13.46 8.30 5.86
CA ASN A 122 -14.91 8.52 5.82
C ASN A 122 -15.39 9.65 6.76
N TYR A 123 -14.46 10.43 7.33
CA TYR A 123 -14.71 11.61 8.17
C TYR A 123 -13.95 12.82 7.60
#